data_AF-A0AA42WG26-F1
#
_entry.id   AF-A0AA42WG26-F1
#
_cell.length_a   1.000
_cell.length_b   1.000
_cell.length_c   1.000
_cell.angle_alpha   90.00
_cell.angle_beta   90.00
_cell.angle_gamma   90.00
#
_symmetry.space_group_name_H-M   'P 1'
#
loop_
_entity.id
_entity.type
_entity.pdbx_description
1 polymer ?
#
loop_
_entity_poly.entity_id
_entity_poly.type
_entity_poly.pdbx_seq_one_letter_code
_entity_poly.pdbx_strand_id
1 'polypeptide(L)'
;MKLIILDRDGVINQDSDAFVKNPDEWIALPGSLQAIARLTQADWKVVVATNQSGLARGLFDMDTLTAIHTKMRRELSAVGGSIDAVFLCPHGPDDNCTCRKPRPGMFEQIGHRYDIDLTGVPAVGDSLRDLQASSSVGCSPWLVQTGNGKKTLAKGGLPDNTRVCEDLSAVADALLQDN
;
A
#
# COMPACT_ATOMS: atom_id res chain seq x y z
N MET A 1 -18.28 1.48 7.16
CA MET A 1 -17.61 1.50 5.84
C MET A 1 -16.54 0.43 5.84
N LYS A 2 -16.33 -0.30 4.74
CA LYS A 2 -15.22 -1.25 4.61
C LYS A 2 -14.04 -0.53 3.96
N LEU A 3 -12.95 -0.31 4.69
CA LEU A 3 -11.75 0.36 4.19
C LEU A 3 -10.57 -0.61 4.25
N ILE A 4 -9.73 -0.60 3.22
CA ILE A 4 -8.43 -1.27 3.21
C ILE A 4 -7.37 -0.29 2.74
N ILE A 5 -6.22 -0.29 3.40
CA ILE A 5 -5.07 0.55 3.09
C ILE A 5 -3.95 -0.32 2.53
N LEU A 6 -3.43 0.01 1.36
CA LEU A 6 -2.39 -0.75 0.67
C LEU A 6 -1.12 0.07 0.51
N ASP A 7 0.06 -0.53 0.72
CA ASP A 7 1.26 -0.02 0.07
C ASP A 7 1.18 -0.24 -1.45
N ARG A 8 2.05 0.43 -2.21
CA ARG A 8 2.08 0.35 -3.67
C ARG A 8 3.13 -0.65 -4.15
N ASP A 9 4.39 -0.35 -3.89
CA ASP A 9 5.54 -1.12 -4.36
C ASP A 9 5.70 -2.37 -3.47
N GLY A 10 5.80 -3.54 -4.10
CA GLY A 10 5.85 -4.83 -3.42
C GLY A 10 4.48 -5.41 -3.05
N VAL A 11 3.39 -4.66 -3.20
CA VAL A 11 2.01 -5.09 -2.89
C VAL A 11 1.10 -5.07 -4.11
N ILE A 12 1.04 -3.95 -4.84
CA ILE A 12 0.23 -3.80 -6.06
C ILE A 12 1.09 -4.02 -7.30
N ASN A 13 2.30 -3.46 -7.31
CA ASN A 13 3.29 -3.62 -8.37
C ASN A 13 4.60 -4.18 -7.84
N GLN A 14 5.45 -4.64 -8.75
CA GLN A 14 6.79 -5.11 -8.41
C GLN A 14 7.58 -4.02 -7.69
N ASP A 15 8.22 -4.39 -6.58
CA ASP A 15 9.21 -3.54 -5.92
C ASP A 15 10.52 -3.51 -6.73
N SER A 16 11.29 -2.43 -6.58
CA SER A 16 12.55 -2.25 -7.29
C SER A 16 13.57 -1.54 -6.40
N ASP A 17 14.70 -2.19 -6.15
CA ASP A 17 15.86 -1.57 -5.48
C ASP A 17 16.36 -0.32 -6.25
N ALA A 18 16.08 -0.25 -7.56
CA ALA A 18 16.41 0.87 -8.45
C ALA A 18 15.27 1.91 -8.58
N PHE A 19 14.24 1.82 -7.74
CA PHE A 19 12.99 2.60 -7.79
C PHE A 19 12.17 2.34 -9.06
N VAL A 20 10.85 2.54 -8.96
CA VAL A 20 9.94 2.62 -10.11
C VAL A 20 9.87 4.08 -10.56
N LYS A 21 10.54 4.40 -11.66
CA LYS A 21 10.86 5.78 -12.07
C LYS A 21 10.06 6.25 -13.28
N ASN A 22 9.35 5.37 -13.97
CA ASN A 22 8.48 5.72 -15.09
C ASN A 22 7.33 4.71 -15.21
N PRO A 23 6.30 4.99 -16.02
CA PRO A 23 5.15 4.09 -16.18
C PRO A 23 5.53 2.69 -16.66
N ASP A 24 6.56 2.52 -17.50
CA ASP A 24 6.93 1.21 -18.05
C ASP A 24 7.59 0.31 -17.00
N GLU A 25 8.31 0.90 -16.05
CA GLU A 25 8.84 0.22 -14.87
C GLU A 25 7.73 -0.17 -13.86
N TRP A 26 6.55 0.43 -13.95
CA TRP A 26 5.41 0.03 -13.14
C TRP A 26 4.76 -1.22 -13.75
N ILE A 27 4.97 -2.36 -13.08
CA ILE A 27 4.48 -3.67 -13.51
C ILE A 27 3.63 -4.27 -12.40
N ALA A 28 2.34 -4.45 -12.65
CA ALA A 28 1.42 -5.05 -11.68
C ALA A 28 1.88 -6.45 -11.27
N LEU A 29 1.74 -6.77 -9.98
CA LEU A 29 1.96 -8.12 -9.48
C LEU A 29 0.80 -9.04 -9.92
N PRO A 30 1.09 -10.31 -10.23
CA PRO A 30 0.04 -11.28 -10.55
C PRO A 30 -1.06 -11.29 -9.48
N GLY A 31 -2.32 -11.30 -9.92
CA GLY A 31 -3.49 -11.36 -9.03
C GLY A 31 -3.80 -10.06 -8.26
N SER A 32 -2.89 -9.08 -8.19
CA SER A 32 -3.09 -7.90 -7.34
C SER A 32 -4.18 -6.95 -7.85
N LEU A 33 -4.27 -6.76 -9.17
CA LEU A 33 -5.35 -5.94 -9.75
C LEU A 33 -6.72 -6.64 -9.60
N GLN A 34 -6.76 -7.97 -9.77
CA GLN A 34 -7.97 -8.77 -9.57
C GLN A 34 -8.39 -8.77 -8.09
N ALA A 35 -7.45 -8.80 -7.15
CA ALA A 35 -7.72 -8.67 -5.72
C ALA A 35 -8.42 -7.34 -5.40
N ILE A 36 -7.88 -6.23 -5.91
CA ILE A 36 -8.48 -4.89 -5.76
C ILE A 36 -9.87 -4.84 -6.41
N ALA A 37 -10.04 -5.45 -7.58
CA ALA A 37 -11.34 -5.53 -8.25
C ALA A 37 -12.39 -6.27 -7.41
N ARG A 38 -12.02 -7.43 -6.85
CA ARG A 38 -12.90 -8.20 -5.95
C ARG A 38 -13.29 -7.42 -4.71
N LEU A 39 -12.34 -6.73 -4.09
CA LEU A 39 -12.59 -5.85 -2.95
C LEU A 39 -13.54 -4.70 -3.33
N THR A 40 -13.29 -4.06 -4.48
CA THR A 40 -14.15 -2.98 -5.02
C THR A 40 -15.59 -3.48 -5.23
N GLN A 41 -15.77 -4.65 -5.85
CA GLN A 41 -17.09 -5.26 -6.10
C GLN A 41 -17.81 -5.68 -4.81
N ALA A 42 -17.06 -5.92 -3.74
CA ALA A 42 -17.58 -6.17 -2.42
C ALA A 42 -17.70 -4.89 -1.57
N ASP A 43 -17.82 -3.70 -2.19
CA ASP A 43 -18.02 -2.41 -1.53
C ASP A 43 -16.89 -1.97 -0.58
N TRP A 44 -15.67 -2.48 -0.77
CA TRP A 44 -14.50 -1.96 -0.06
C TRP A 44 -13.98 -0.69 -0.72
N LYS A 45 -13.64 0.30 0.11
CA LYS A 45 -12.83 1.45 -0.26
C LYS A 45 -11.36 1.07 -0.18
N VAL A 46 -10.70 1.05 -1.33
CA VAL A 46 -9.27 0.75 -1.44
C VAL A 46 -8.49 2.05 -1.51
N VAL A 47 -7.60 2.26 -0.54
CA VAL A 47 -6.75 3.46 -0.42
C VAL A 47 -5.29 3.05 -0.46
N VAL A 48 -4.46 3.84 -1.12
CA VAL A 48 -3.01 3.60 -1.19
C VAL A 48 -2.26 4.56 -0.27
N ALA A 49 -1.29 4.06 0.49
CA ALA A 49 -0.37 4.85 1.32
C ALA A 49 1.08 4.49 1.01
N THR A 50 1.80 5.33 0.25
CA THR A 50 3.08 4.96 -0.37
C THR A 50 4.23 5.96 -0.12
N ASN A 51 5.43 5.44 0.15
CA ASN A 51 6.65 6.27 0.23
C ASN A 51 7.23 6.46 -1.19
N GLN A 52 7.28 7.69 -1.68
CA GLN A 52 7.79 8.07 -3.01
C GLN A 52 9.03 8.96 -2.92
N SER A 53 10.05 8.51 -2.18
CA SER A 53 11.30 9.28 -1.99
C SER A 53 12.16 9.43 -3.25
N GLY A 54 11.77 8.82 -4.37
CA GLY A 54 12.39 9.09 -5.66
C GLY A 54 12.25 10.56 -6.08
N LEU A 55 11.19 11.24 -5.64
CA LEU A 55 10.99 12.68 -5.84
C LEU A 55 12.07 13.51 -5.12
N ALA A 56 12.25 13.32 -3.82
CA ALA A 56 13.29 14.02 -3.05
C ALA A 56 14.72 13.70 -3.54
N ARG A 57 14.92 12.53 -4.16
CA ARG A 57 16.20 12.11 -4.75
C ARG A 57 16.41 12.62 -6.18
N GLY A 58 15.43 13.30 -6.78
CA GLY A 58 15.51 13.78 -8.16
C GLY A 58 15.53 12.65 -9.21
N LEU A 59 15.02 11.46 -8.88
CA LEU A 59 14.98 10.32 -9.81
C LEU A 59 13.84 10.42 -10.83
N PHE A 60 12.77 11.12 -10.47
CA PHE A 60 11.63 11.47 -11.32
C PHE A 60 10.89 12.66 -10.70
N ASP A 61 10.00 13.28 -11.47
CA ASP A 61 9.19 14.43 -11.05
C ASP A 61 7.73 14.04 -10.76
N MET A 62 6.94 15.04 -10.31
CA MET A 62 5.52 14.84 -10.00
C MET A 62 4.68 14.46 -11.23
N ASP A 63 5.06 14.92 -12.42
CA ASP A 63 4.35 14.60 -13.66
C ASP A 63 4.55 13.12 -14.02
N THR A 64 5.77 12.62 -13.87
CA THR A 64 6.11 11.21 -14.06
C THR A 64 5.40 10.32 -13.04
N LEU A 65 5.36 10.73 -11.77
CA LEU A 65 4.59 10.01 -10.75
C LEU A 65 3.10 9.98 -11.09
N THR A 66 2.55 11.09 -11.57
CA THR A 66 1.16 11.19 -12.02
C THR A 66 0.90 10.25 -13.20
N ALA A 67 1.84 10.13 -14.14
CA ALA A 67 1.76 9.19 -15.25
C ALA A 67 1.77 7.72 -14.79
N ILE A 68 2.61 7.39 -13.80
CA ILE A 68 2.64 6.05 -13.15
C ILE A 68 1.28 5.74 -12.52
N HIS A 69 0.73 6.66 -11.72
CA HIS A 69 -0.57 6.46 -11.08
C HIS A 69 -1.73 6.43 -12.09
N THR A 70 -1.61 7.16 -13.20
CA THR A 70 -2.59 7.11 -14.30
C THR A 70 -2.59 5.74 -14.96
N LYS A 71 -1.42 5.16 -15.23
CA LYS A 71 -1.30 3.78 -15.72
C LYS A 71 -1.93 2.78 -14.74
N MET A 72 -1.58 2.87 -13.46
CA MET A 72 -2.16 2.03 -12.40
C MET A 72 -3.70 2.09 -12.37
N ARG A 73 -4.27 3.30 -12.37
CA ARG A 73 -5.73 3.51 -12.36
C ARG A 73 -6.39 2.95 -13.63
N ARG A 74 -5.77 3.13 -14.79
CA ARG A 74 -6.27 2.60 -16.07
C ARG A 74 -6.30 1.07 -16.07
N GLU A 75 -5.22 0.42 -15.64
CA GLU A 75 -5.14 -1.04 -15.59
C GLU A 75 -6.11 -1.64 -14.57
N LEU A 76 -6.30 -0.97 -13.41
CA LEU A 76 -7.34 -1.35 -12.45
C LEU A 76 -8.75 -1.23 -13.02
N SER A 77 -9.04 -0.11 -13.68
CA SER A 77 -10.35 0.11 -14.29
C SER A 77 -10.68 -0.96 -15.34
N ALA A 78 -9.67 -1.45 -16.08
CA ALA A 78 -9.86 -2.50 -17.08
C ALA A 78 -10.32 -3.85 -16.49
N VAL A 79 -10.05 -4.09 -15.19
CA VAL A 79 -10.49 -5.29 -14.47
C VAL A 79 -11.66 -5.02 -13.51
N GLY A 80 -12.25 -3.82 -13.55
CA GLY A 80 -13.36 -3.43 -12.66
C GLY A 80 -12.94 -3.08 -11.23
N GLY A 81 -11.66 -2.80 -11.00
CA GLY A 81 -11.14 -2.30 -9.73
C GLY A 81 -11.01 -0.79 -9.70
N SER A 82 -10.98 -0.23 -8.48
CA SER A 82 -10.78 1.20 -8.28
C SER A 82 -9.91 1.49 -7.06
N ILE A 83 -9.16 2.59 -7.12
CA ILE A 83 -8.49 3.19 -5.96
C ILE A 83 -9.21 4.49 -5.64
N ASP A 84 -9.73 4.59 -4.43
CA ASP A 84 -10.51 5.75 -3.97
C ASP A 84 -9.58 6.96 -3.76
N ALA A 85 -8.45 6.76 -3.08
CA ALA A 85 -7.44 7.79 -2.86
C ALA A 85 -6.01 7.23 -2.83
N VAL A 86 -5.05 8.09 -3.15
CA VAL A 86 -3.61 7.81 -3.00
C VAL A 86 -3.02 8.87 -2.08
N PHE A 87 -2.51 8.43 -0.94
CA PHE A 87 -1.70 9.21 -0.02
C PHE A 87 -0.24 8.84 -0.25
N LEU A 88 0.62 9.84 -0.37
CA LEU A 88 2.03 9.62 -0.62
C LEU A 88 2.93 10.55 0.18
N CYS A 89 4.10 10.03 0.52
CA CYS A 89 5.18 10.80 1.10
C CYS A 89 6.27 11.05 0.03
N PRO A 90 6.49 12.29 -0.45
CA PRO A 90 7.51 12.58 -1.45
C PRO A 90 8.93 12.70 -0.87
N HIS A 91 9.04 12.77 0.46
CA HIS A 91 10.24 13.13 1.20
C HIS A 91 11.31 12.03 1.29
N GLY A 92 12.57 12.47 1.39
CA GLY A 92 13.73 11.67 1.71
C GLY A 92 13.78 11.23 3.18
N PRO A 93 14.77 10.39 3.55
CA PRO A 93 14.95 9.95 4.93
C PRO A 93 15.20 11.09 5.93
N ASP A 94 15.89 12.15 5.50
CA ASP A 94 16.42 13.21 6.37
C ASP A 94 15.53 14.47 6.43
N ASP A 95 14.44 14.50 5.66
CA ASP A 95 13.54 15.66 5.55
C ASP A 95 12.65 15.88 6.80
N ASN A 96 12.76 15.00 7.80
CA ASN A 96 12.04 15.07 9.07
C ASN A 96 10.50 15.20 8.98
N CYS A 97 9.89 14.80 7.87
CA CYS A 97 8.43 14.83 7.68
C CYS A 97 7.67 13.82 8.56
N THR A 98 6.40 14.07 8.88
CA THR A 98 5.58 13.13 9.68
C THR A 98 4.96 11.99 8.86
N CYS A 99 4.98 12.09 7.53
CA CYS A 99 4.27 11.17 6.65
C CYS A 99 5.10 9.97 6.16
N ARG A 100 6.44 10.01 6.23
CA ARG A 100 7.29 8.91 5.76
C ARG A 100 7.19 7.70 6.71
N LYS A 101 6.68 6.57 6.19
CA LYS A 101 6.65 5.29 6.93
C LYS A 101 8.07 4.94 7.40
N PRO A 102 8.30 4.60 8.68
CA PRO A 102 7.33 4.06 9.65
C PRO A 102 6.51 5.09 10.44
N ARG A 103 6.63 6.39 10.17
CA ARG A 103 5.78 7.39 10.83
C ARG A 103 4.32 7.28 10.33
N PRO A 104 3.32 7.50 11.20
CA PRO A 104 1.92 7.25 10.88
C PRO A 104 1.22 8.35 10.09
N GLY A 105 1.88 9.47 9.76
CA GLY A 105 1.18 10.66 9.27
C GLY A 105 0.30 10.45 8.04
N MET A 106 0.66 9.55 7.11
CA MET A 106 -0.22 9.20 5.98
C MET A 106 -1.49 8.46 6.44
N PHE A 107 -1.38 7.57 7.44
CA PHE A 107 -2.51 6.86 7.99
C PHE A 107 -3.43 7.81 8.77
N GLU A 108 -2.88 8.69 9.60
CA GLU A 108 -3.67 9.72 10.30
C GLU A 108 -4.47 10.60 9.32
N GLN A 109 -3.85 10.99 8.20
CA GLN A 109 -4.52 11.71 7.12
C GLN A 109 -5.65 10.91 6.48
N ILE A 110 -5.48 9.59 6.32
CA ILE A 110 -6.55 8.70 5.85
C ILE A 110 -7.71 8.68 6.85
N GLY A 111 -7.44 8.44 8.14
CA GLY A 111 -8.46 8.44 9.19
C GLY A 111 -9.26 9.75 9.20
N HIS A 112 -8.57 10.89 9.12
CA HIS A 112 -9.22 12.21 9.04
C HIS A 112 -10.03 12.40 7.75
N ARG A 113 -9.50 12.00 6.59
CA ARG A 113 -10.17 12.17 5.29
C ARG A 113 -11.49 11.40 5.18
N TYR A 114 -11.56 10.24 5.83
CA TYR A 114 -12.74 9.38 5.80
C TYR A 114 -13.61 9.50 7.06
N ASP A 115 -13.19 10.30 8.05
CA ASP A 115 -13.84 10.47 9.35
C ASP A 115 -14.12 9.12 10.06
N ILE A 116 -13.07 8.30 10.16
CA ILE A 116 -13.15 6.98 10.81
C ILE A 116 -12.01 6.76 11.80
N ASP A 117 -12.29 5.93 12.80
CA ASP A 117 -11.27 5.23 13.58
C ASP A 117 -10.63 4.14 12.71
N LEU A 118 -9.29 4.08 12.72
CA LEU A 118 -8.51 3.11 11.96
C LEU A 118 -8.31 1.79 12.70
N THR A 119 -8.80 1.67 13.92
CA THR A 119 -8.73 0.45 14.72
C THR A 119 -9.33 -0.74 13.96
N GLY A 120 -8.51 -1.77 13.73
CA GLY A 120 -8.91 -2.99 13.01
C GLY A 120 -8.98 -2.86 11.49
N VAL A 121 -8.80 -1.67 10.91
CA VAL A 121 -8.74 -1.48 9.45
C VAL A 121 -7.56 -2.28 8.88
N PRO A 122 -7.76 -3.16 7.88
CA PRO A 122 -6.67 -3.89 7.25
C PRO A 122 -5.70 -2.95 6.54
N ALA A 123 -4.41 -3.07 6.89
CA ALA A 123 -3.32 -2.32 6.27
C ALA A 123 -2.24 -3.28 5.75
N VAL A 124 -2.09 -3.34 4.43
CA VAL A 124 -1.26 -4.33 3.73
C VAL A 124 0.06 -3.71 3.29
N GLY A 125 1.18 -4.34 3.65
CA GLY A 125 2.53 -3.91 3.26
C GLY A 125 3.48 -5.09 3.06
N ASP A 126 4.61 -4.84 2.39
CA ASP A 126 5.68 -5.83 2.19
C ASP A 126 6.86 -5.62 3.16
N SER A 127 6.92 -4.45 3.79
CA SER A 127 8.07 -4.01 4.58
C SER A 127 7.69 -3.72 6.02
N LEU A 128 8.62 -3.96 6.95
CA LEU A 128 8.39 -3.70 8.39
C LEU A 128 7.90 -2.28 8.68
N ARG A 129 8.39 -1.30 7.91
CA ARG A 129 7.99 0.11 8.05
C ARG A 129 6.49 0.33 7.83
N ASP A 130 5.85 -0.47 6.97
CA ASP A 130 4.43 -0.34 6.65
C ASP A 130 3.59 -0.86 7.79
N LEU A 131 3.98 -2.02 8.33
CA LEU A 131 3.35 -2.66 9.48
C LEU A 131 3.47 -1.78 10.73
N GLN A 132 4.64 -1.17 10.95
CA GLN A 132 4.87 -0.27 12.08
C GLN A 132 4.00 0.99 11.99
N ALA A 133 3.95 1.62 10.81
CA ALA A 133 3.14 2.81 10.61
C ALA A 133 1.65 2.52 10.84
N SER A 134 1.14 1.42 10.29
CA SER A 134 -0.27 1.05 10.43
C SER A 134 -0.62 0.62 11.85
N SER A 135 0.21 -0.21 12.49
CA SER A 135 -0.03 -0.67 13.87
C SER A 135 -0.05 0.49 14.87
N SER A 136 0.76 1.54 14.65
CA SER A 136 0.80 2.70 15.56
C SER A 136 -0.49 3.53 15.60
N VAL A 137 -1.40 3.34 14.63
CA VAL A 137 -2.73 3.97 14.60
C VAL A 137 -3.87 2.97 14.79
N GLY A 138 -3.57 1.76 15.26
CA GLY A 138 -4.56 0.73 15.57
C GLY A 138 -5.03 -0.12 14.38
N CYS A 139 -4.53 0.11 13.16
CA CYS A 139 -4.85 -0.77 12.03
C CYS A 139 -4.46 -2.21 12.31
N SER A 140 -5.14 -3.15 11.66
CA SER A 140 -4.70 -4.55 11.59
C SER A 140 -3.58 -4.65 10.56
N PRO A 141 -2.33 -4.95 10.93
CA PRO A 141 -1.23 -5.07 9.96
C PRO A 141 -1.28 -6.42 9.23
N TRP A 142 -1.11 -6.38 7.91
CA TRP A 142 -1.01 -7.55 7.04
C TRP A 142 0.29 -7.50 6.24
N LEU A 143 1.11 -8.54 6.39
CA LEU A 143 2.33 -8.73 5.63
C LEU A 143 2.06 -9.65 4.44
N VAL A 144 2.32 -9.18 3.22
CA VAL A 144 2.40 -10.04 2.04
C VAL A 144 3.83 -10.52 1.83
N GLN A 145 4.03 -11.68 1.19
CA GLN A 145 5.35 -12.24 0.90
C GLN A 145 5.93 -11.78 -0.44
N THR A 146 5.17 -11.04 -1.25
CA THR A 146 5.66 -10.30 -2.42
C THR A 146 6.62 -9.17 -2.02
N GLY A 147 7.38 -8.64 -2.99
CA GLY A 147 8.37 -7.58 -2.72
C GLY A 147 9.39 -7.97 -1.64
N ASN A 148 9.52 -7.13 -0.62
CA ASN A 148 10.37 -7.35 0.55
C ASN A 148 9.77 -8.30 1.59
N GLY A 149 8.56 -8.82 1.38
CA GLY A 149 7.79 -9.60 2.33
C GLY A 149 8.56 -10.74 3.00
N LYS A 150 9.23 -11.57 2.18
CA LYS A 150 10.06 -12.68 2.69
C LYS A 150 11.23 -12.20 3.55
N LYS A 151 11.89 -11.10 3.16
CA LYS A 151 12.99 -10.51 3.94
C LYS A 151 12.47 -9.95 5.26
N THR A 152 11.30 -9.29 5.24
CA THR A 152 10.61 -8.77 6.43
C THR A 152 10.25 -9.88 7.39
N LEU A 153 9.65 -10.97 6.90
CA LEU A 153 9.28 -12.13 7.71
C LEU A 153 10.51 -12.79 8.35
N ALA A 154 11.59 -12.98 7.58
CA ALA A 154 12.83 -13.58 8.09
C ALA A 154 13.54 -12.69 9.14
N LYS A 155 13.46 -11.37 9.01
CA LYS A 155 14.03 -10.42 9.97
C LYS A 155 13.28 -10.40 11.30
N GLY A 156 11.98 -10.67 11.28
CA GLY A 156 11.12 -10.63 12.47
C GLY A 156 10.90 -9.21 13.01
N GLY A 157 10.49 -9.11 14.27
CA GLY A 157 10.13 -7.83 14.90
C GLY A 157 8.85 -7.22 14.34
N LEU A 158 7.96 -8.06 13.80
CA LEU A 158 6.66 -7.64 13.31
C LEU A 158 5.79 -7.13 14.48
N PRO A 159 4.92 -6.14 14.27
CA PRO A 159 3.93 -5.77 15.27
C PRO A 159 3.07 -6.97 15.69
N ASP A 160 2.58 -6.94 16.93
CA ASP A 160 1.70 -7.98 17.44
C ASP A 160 0.45 -8.15 16.56
N ASN A 161 -0.02 -9.39 16.44
CA ASN A 161 -1.17 -9.76 15.61
C ASN A 161 -1.03 -9.48 14.11
N THR A 162 0.18 -9.27 13.59
CA THR A 162 0.42 -9.19 12.13
C THR A 162 -0.03 -10.49 11.46
N ARG A 163 -0.97 -10.38 10.52
CA ARG A 163 -1.39 -11.50 9.65
C ARG A 163 -0.42 -11.61 8.48
N VAL A 164 -0.08 -12.83 8.07
CA VAL A 164 0.87 -13.08 6.97
C VAL A 164 0.15 -13.82 5.85
N CYS A 165 0.26 -13.30 4.63
CA CYS A 165 -0.33 -13.86 3.41
C CYS A 165 0.73 -13.99 2.31
N GLU A 166 0.47 -14.83 1.31
CA GLU A 166 1.39 -14.99 0.17
C GLU A 166 1.46 -13.71 -0.67
N ASP A 167 0.31 -13.16 -1.02
CA ASP A 167 0.16 -11.96 -1.85
C ASP A 167 -1.14 -11.22 -1.52
N LEU A 168 -1.44 -10.16 -2.29
CA LEU A 168 -2.67 -9.38 -2.12
C LEU A 168 -3.95 -10.17 -2.46
N SER A 169 -3.87 -11.18 -3.33
CA SER A 169 -5.02 -12.04 -3.64
C SER A 169 -5.43 -12.87 -2.43
N ALA A 170 -4.46 -13.47 -1.75
CA ALA A 170 -4.70 -14.22 -0.50
C ALA A 170 -5.26 -13.33 0.62
N VAL A 171 -4.84 -12.05 0.69
CA VAL A 171 -5.45 -11.08 1.61
C VAL A 171 -6.92 -10.85 1.27
N ALA A 172 -7.22 -10.62 -0.01
CA ALA A 172 -8.60 -10.41 -0.46
C ALA A 172 -9.47 -11.66 -0.21
N ASP A 173 -8.94 -12.87 -0.42
CA ASP A 173 -9.64 -14.12 -0.08
C ASP A 173 -10.02 -14.18 1.39
N ALA A 174 -9.06 -13.92 2.29
CA ALA A 174 -9.30 -13.94 3.72
C ALA A 174 -10.35 -12.90 4.15
N LEU A 175 -10.26 -11.67 3.64
CA LEU A 175 -11.22 -10.60 3.98
C LEU A 175 -12.62 -10.85 3.43
N LEU A 176 -12.76 -11.58 2.32
CA LEU A 176 -14.05 -11.87 1.70
C LEU A 176 -14.69 -13.15 2.22
N GLN A 177 -13.92 -14.07 2.82
CA GLN A 177 -14.45 -15.24 3.52
C GLN A 177 -14.99 -14.91 4.92
N ASP A 178 -14.41 -13.89 5.56
CA ASP A 178 -14.81 -13.43 6.90
C ASP A 178 -16.10 -12.56 6.89
N ASN A 179 -16.78 -12.42 5.73
CA ASN A 179 -17.98 -11.58 5.54
C ASN A 179 -19.24 -12.37 5.17
#